data_AF-A0A7G9GX52-F1
#
_entry.id   AF-A0A7G9GX52-F1
#
_cell.length_a   1.000
_cell.length_b   1.000
_cell.length_c   1.000
_cell.angle_alpha   90.00
_cell.angle_beta   90.00
_cell.angle_gamma   90.00
#
_symmetry.space_group_name_H-M   'P 1'
#
loop_
_entity.id
_entity.type
_entity.pdbx_description
1 polymer ?
#
loop_
_entity_poly.entity_id
_entity_poly.type
_entity_poly.pdbx_seq_one_letter_code
_entity_poly.pdbx_strand_id
1 'polypeptide(L)'
;MKKFFGFLYLCLIFLTGCTSINNFIDEAIPSRAPAIPVALQEQIAGKVNPENELFAVGSATLDKSGGLIAQAKATQNARNLLKEKLKKEVKINFDTFLLNTDTYTKGIISPVMTDLINYTVELALKNANQTGQWEGENSVYSLVSIDRNKVLELSKQVFSGYIGDISGKLNSIKDKIIES
;
A
#
# COMPACT_ATOMS: atom_id res chain seq x y z
N MET A 1 -50.75 39.83 1.89
CA MET A 1 -49.77 39.71 0.78
C MET A 1 -48.59 40.60 1.15
N LYS A 2 -47.32 40.21 1.25
CA LYS A 2 -46.54 39.08 0.76
C LYS A 2 -45.52 38.70 1.84
N LYS A 3 -45.38 37.41 2.08
CA LYS A 3 -44.28 36.76 2.80
C LYS A 3 -43.04 36.87 1.90
N PHE A 4 -41.96 37.55 2.29
CA PHE A 4 -40.67 37.44 1.56
C PHE A 4 -39.48 38.07 2.32
N PHE A 5 -39.30 37.76 3.60
CA PHE A 5 -38.20 38.35 4.39
C PHE A 5 -37.39 37.37 5.24
N GLY A 6 -37.37 36.08 4.89
CA GLY A 6 -36.72 35.06 5.73
C GLY A 6 -36.02 33.95 4.97
N PHE A 7 -35.30 34.25 3.88
CA PHE A 7 -34.54 33.21 3.14
C PHE A 7 -33.15 33.64 2.65
N LEU A 8 -32.62 34.78 3.10
CA LEU A 8 -31.30 35.28 2.65
C LEU A 8 -30.27 35.34 3.80
N TYR A 9 -30.32 34.38 4.73
CA TYR A 9 -29.29 34.27 5.78
C TYR A 9 -28.87 32.84 6.12
N LEU A 10 -29.31 31.83 5.36
CA LEU A 10 -29.06 30.40 5.69
C LEU A 10 -28.15 29.67 4.68
N CYS A 11 -27.38 30.38 3.85
CA CYS A 11 -26.49 29.76 2.85
C CYS A 11 -24.99 30.05 3.06
N LEU A 12 -24.56 30.65 4.18
CA LEU A 12 -23.16 31.06 4.37
C LEU A 12 -22.32 30.17 5.32
N ILE A 13 -22.77 28.96 5.65
CA ILE A 13 -22.06 28.09 6.64
C ILE A 13 -21.58 26.74 6.07
N PHE A 14 -21.38 26.61 4.75
CA PHE A 14 -20.88 25.35 4.16
C PHE A 14 -19.60 25.49 3.32
N LEU A 15 -18.65 26.33 3.74
CA LEU A 15 -17.34 26.44 3.06
C LEU A 15 -16.12 26.21 3.97
N THR A 16 -16.28 25.55 5.11
CA THR A 16 -15.14 25.06 5.91
C THR A 16 -15.19 23.55 6.02
N GLY A 17 -14.80 22.85 4.96
CA GLY A 17 -14.84 21.39 4.96
C GLY A 17 -14.09 20.75 3.81
N CYS A 18 -12.82 21.09 3.60
CA CYS A 18 -11.91 20.32 2.72
C CYS A 18 -10.43 20.40 3.18
N THR A 19 -10.14 20.73 4.45
CA THR A 19 -8.74 20.71 4.94
C THR A 19 -8.25 19.33 5.37
N SER A 20 -9.12 18.32 5.45
CA SER A 20 -8.69 16.96 5.84
C SER A 20 -8.05 16.18 4.68
N ILE A 21 -8.61 16.23 3.47
CA ILE A 21 -8.13 15.43 2.32
C ILE A 21 -6.70 15.81 1.93
N ASN A 22 -6.36 17.10 1.95
CA ASN A 22 -5.02 17.57 1.58
C ASN A 22 -3.95 17.05 2.55
N ASN A 23 -4.24 17.00 3.85
CA ASN A 23 -3.29 16.48 4.85
C ASN A 23 -3.07 14.95 4.73
N PHE A 24 -4.10 14.18 4.37
CA PHE A 24 -3.97 12.72 4.18
C PHE A 24 -3.17 12.37 2.92
N ILE A 25 -3.33 13.15 1.86
CA ILE A 25 -2.56 12.99 0.61
C ILE A 25 -1.09 13.39 0.84
N ASP A 26 -0.85 14.47 1.59
CA ASP A 26 0.51 14.91 1.94
C ASP A 26 1.27 13.94 2.87
N GLU A 27 0.59 13.22 3.78
CA GLU A 27 1.22 12.14 4.56
C GLU A 27 1.41 10.84 3.75
N ALA A 28 0.52 10.56 2.79
CA ALA A 28 0.62 9.39 1.92
C ALA A 28 1.66 9.57 0.79
N ILE A 29 2.04 10.80 0.44
CA ILE A 29 3.06 11.10 -0.56
C ILE A 29 4.36 11.47 0.16
N PRO A 30 5.47 10.71 0.00
CA PRO A 30 6.71 11.01 0.71
C PRO A 30 7.19 12.44 0.40
N SER A 31 7.55 13.21 1.43
CA SER A 31 8.07 14.59 1.35
C SER A 31 9.47 14.73 0.69
N ARG A 32 9.85 13.81 -0.21
CA ARG A 32 11.11 13.84 -0.97
C ARG A 32 10.97 13.35 -2.42
N ALA A 33 9.85 13.69 -3.08
CA ALA A 33 9.76 13.67 -4.53
C ALA A 33 9.62 15.13 -5.02
N PRO A 34 10.13 15.53 -6.21
CA PRO A 34 9.77 16.81 -6.80
C PRO A 34 8.24 16.91 -6.78
N ALA A 35 7.72 17.97 -6.16
CA ALA A 35 6.32 18.08 -5.75
C ALA A 35 5.39 17.60 -6.88
N ILE A 36 4.58 16.58 -6.58
CA ILE A 36 3.54 16.11 -7.49
C ILE A 36 2.67 17.33 -7.82
N PRO A 37 2.54 17.72 -9.10
CA PRO A 37 1.78 18.91 -9.46
C PRO A 37 0.36 18.87 -8.87
N VAL A 38 -0.16 20.00 -8.40
CA VAL A 38 -1.50 20.06 -7.76
C VAL A 38 -2.59 19.47 -8.65
N ALA A 39 -2.55 19.76 -9.95
CA ALA A 39 -3.47 19.19 -10.94
C ALA A 39 -3.42 17.65 -11.02
N LEU A 40 -2.30 17.04 -10.63
CA LEU A 40 -2.14 15.59 -10.57
C LEU A 40 -2.67 15.02 -9.24
N GLN A 41 -2.60 15.78 -8.15
CA GLN A 41 -3.12 15.36 -6.84
C GLN A 41 -4.63 15.10 -6.88
N GLU A 42 -5.40 15.99 -7.52
CA GLU A 42 -6.86 15.80 -7.70
C GLU A 42 -7.18 14.54 -8.51
N GLN A 43 -6.40 14.29 -9.57
CA GLN A 43 -6.57 13.11 -10.43
C GLN A 43 -6.20 11.80 -9.70
N ILE A 44 -5.22 11.84 -8.81
CA ILE A 44 -4.88 10.71 -7.94
C ILE A 44 -6.03 10.45 -6.96
N ALA A 45 -6.54 11.49 -6.29
CA ALA A 45 -7.64 11.37 -5.33
C ALA A 45 -8.91 10.75 -5.94
N GLY A 46 -9.16 10.99 -7.24
CA GLY A 46 -10.27 10.37 -7.97
C GLY A 46 -10.03 8.91 -8.40
N LYS A 47 -8.80 8.38 -8.28
CA LYS A 47 -8.42 7.04 -8.78
C LYS A 47 -8.13 6.01 -7.71
N VAL A 48 -7.83 6.43 -6.49
CA VAL A 48 -7.49 5.54 -5.38
C VAL A 48 -8.20 5.95 -4.11
N ASN A 49 -8.51 4.97 -3.28
CA ASN A 49 -9.04 5.18 -1.95
C ASN A 49 -7.97 4.85 -0.89
N PRO A 50 -7.34 5.84 -0.22
CA PRO A 50 -6.27 5.62 0.76
C PRO A 50 -6.66 4.72 1.96
N GLU A 51 -7.95 4.68 2.30
CA GLU A 51 -8.49 3.85 3.38
C GLU A 51 -8.43 2.36 3.03
N ASN A 52 -8.67 2.04 1.74
CA ASN A 52 -8.79 0.67 1.27
C ASN A 52 -7.59 0.21 0.43
N GLU A 53 -6.77 1.14 -0.07
CA GLU A 53 -5.67 0.85 -0.98
C GLU A 53 -4.35 1.42 -0.45
N LEU A 54 -3.28 0.66 -0.65
CA LEU A 54 -1.93 1.17 -0.64
C LEU A 54 -1.56 1.60 -2.06
N PHE A 55 -1.07 2.82 -2.20
CA PHE A 55 -0.65 3.33 -3.50
C PHE A 55 0.65 4.14 -3.40
N ALA A 56 1.32 4.28 -4.54
CA ALA A 56 2.48 5.15 -4.67
C ALA A 56 2.54 5.75 -6.07
N VAL A 57 3.12 6.94 -6.16
CA VAL A 57 3.35 7.65 -7.43
C VAL A 57 4.85 7.78 -7.65
N GLY A 58 5.31 7.29 -8.79
CA GLY A 58 6.68 7.46 -9.26
C GLY A 58 6.73 8.41 -10.45
N SER A 59 7.88 9.04 -10.65
CA SER A 59 8.12 9.91 -11.80
C SER A 59 9.46 9.64 -12.47
N ALA A 60 9.59 10.07 -13.72
CA ALA A 60 10.85 10.06 -14.47
C ALA A 60 10.86 11.18 -15.52
N THR A 61 12.04 11.74 -15.82
CA THR A 61 12.17 12.82 -16.82
C THR A 61 12.02 12.29 -18.25
N LEU A 62 11.44 13.12 -19.13
CA LEU A 62 11.24 12.81 -20.55
C LEU A 62 12.53 12.94 -21.39
N ASP A 63 13.43 13.80 -20.95
CA ASP A 63 14.53 14.42 -21.70
C ASP A 63 15.63 13.50 -22.26
N LYS A 64 15.76 12.24 -21.78
CA LYS A 64 16.90 11.37 -22.16
C LYS A 64 16.54 9.99 -22.70
N SER A 65 15.29 9.56 -22.66
CA SER A 65 14.95 8.17 -23.01
C SER A 65 13.65 8.01 -23.81
N GLY A 66 12.95 9.12 -24.12
CA GLY A 66 11.64 9.08 -24.77
C GLY A 66 10.51 8.63 -23.84
N GLY A 67 9.27 8.92 -24.22
CA GLY A 67 8.08 8.72 -23.37
C GLY A 67 7.89 7.27 -22.88
N LEU A 68 8.20 6.28 -23.72
CA LEU A 68 8.04 4.86 -23.34
C LEU A 68 9.01 4.46 -22.22
N ILE A 69 10.29 4.82 -22.33
CA ILE A 69 11.28 4.48 -21.30
C ILE A 69 11.06 5.33 -20.04
N ALA A 70 10.66 6.60 -20.20
CA ALA A 70 10.28 7.44 -19.07
C ALA A 70 9.09 6.83 -18.31
N GLN A 71 8.07 6.33 -19.01
CA GLN A 71 6.95 5.63 -18.39
C GLN A 71 7.38 4.36 -17.64
N ALA A 72 8.22 3.53 -18.26
CA ALA A 72 8.72 2.31 -17.63
C ALA A 72 9.50 2.64 -16.34
N LYS A 73 10.35 3.67 -16.38
CA LYS A 73 11.09 4.18 -15.21
C LYS A 73 10.16 4.74 -14.14
N ALA A 74 9.18 5.56 -14.51
CA ALA A 74 8.19 6.12 -13.58
C ALA A 74 7.40 5.01 -12.87
N THR A 75 7.01 3.97 -13.61
CA THR A 75 6.30 2.80 -13.07
C THR A 75 7.20 1.98 -12.14
N GLN A 76 8.46 1.74 -12.51
CA GLN A 76 9.41 1.06 -11.64
C GLN A 76 9.65 1.85 -10.34
N ASN A 77 9.77 3.17 -10.44
CA ASN A 77 9.91 4.05 -9.27
C ASN A 77 8.66 3.98 -8.38
N ALA A 78 7.46 3.97 -8.96
CA ALA A 78 6.21 3.81 -8.23
C ALA A 78 6.16 2.47 -7.49
N ARG A 79 6.54 1.36 -8.16
CA ARG A 79 6.59 0.03 -7.54
C ARG A 79 7.61 -0.05 -6.40
N ASN A 80 8.79 0.57 -6.56
CA ASN A 80 9.80 0.63 -5.50
C ASN A 80 9.30 1.41 -4.27
N LEU A 81 8.57 2.51 -4.48
CA LEU A 81 7.96 3.26 -3.38
C LEU A 81 6.82 2.46 -2.71
N LEU A 82 6.00 1.77 -3.50
CA LEU A 82 4.94 0.91 -2.98
C LEU A 82 5.52 -0.26 -2.16
N LYS A 83 6.67 -0.81 -2.56
CA LYS A 83 7.39 -1.87 -1.83
C LYS A 83 7.63 -1.51 -0.37
N GLU A 84 8.08 -0.29 -0.10
CA GLU A 84 8.37 0.17 1.26
C GLU A 84 7.10 0.34 2.10
N LYS A 85 5.97 0.74 1.48
CA LYS A 85 4.67 0.77 2.16
C LYS A 85 4.16 -0.64 2.46
N LEU A 86 4.27 -1.54 1.50
CA LEU A 86 3.89 -2.95 1.65
C LEU A 86 4.67 -3.64 2.76
N LYS A 87 5.97 -3.39 2.91
CA LYS A 87 6.76 -3.93 4.02
C LYS A 87 6.17 -3.57 5.38
N LYS A 88 5.72 -2.32 5.56
CA LYS A 88 5.09 -1.87 6.82
C LYS A 88 3.75 -2.57 7.04
N GLU A 89 2.89 -2.62 6.03
CA GLU A 89 1.58 -3.24 6.12
C GLU A 89 1.67 -4.75 6.41
N VAL A 90 2.53 -5.47 5.68
CA VAL A 90 2.74 -6.90 5.88
C VAL A 90 3.31 -7.18 7.27
N LYS A 91 4.25 -6.36 7.74
CA LYS A 91 4.77 -6.48 9.10
C LYS A 91 3.66 -6.34 10.14
N ILE A 92 2.79 -5.33 9.99
CA ILE A 92 1.64 -5.12 10.89
C ILE A 92 0.71 -6.34 10.87
N ASN A 93 0.41 -6.89 9.69
CA ASN A 93 -0.41 -8.10 9.58
C ASN A 93 0.21 -9.29 10.33
N PHE A 94 1.50 -9.55 10.14
CA PHE A 94 2.19 -10.66 10.80
C PHE A 94 2.31 -10.46 12.31
N ASP A 95 2.64 -9.25 12.77
CA ASP A 95 2.65 -8.90 14.18
C ASP A 95 1.26 -9.13 14.80
N THR A 96 0.19 -8.77 14.05
CA THR A 96 -1.21 -8.99 14.46
C THR A 96 -1.54 -10.48 14.59
N PHE A 97 -1.08 -11.33 13.67
CA PHE A 97 -1.28 -12.77 13.75
C PHE A 97 -0.59 -13.41 14.96
N LEU A 98 0.48 -12.78 15.46
CA LEU A 98 1.23 -13.21 16.63
C LEU A 98 0.76 -12.57 17.94
N LEU A 99 -0.29 -11.75 17.91
CA LEU A 99 -0.93 -11.27 19.14
C LEU A 99 -1.41 -12.47 19.95
N ASN A 100 -1.24 -12.38 21.27
CA ASN A 100 -1.62 -13.43 22.23
C ASN A 100 -0.91 -14.78 22.04
N THR A 101 0.10 -14.86 21.18
CA THR A 101 0.98 -16.03 21.06
C THR A 101 2.06 -16.01 22.14
N ASP A 102 2.36 -17.17 22.72
CA ASP A 102 3.37 -17.33 23.77
C ASP A 102 4.81 -17.12 23.25
N THR A 103 5.74 -16.89 24.17
CA THR A 103 7.15 -16.58 23.85
C THR A 103 7.84 -17.74 23.12
N TYR A 104 7.49 -18.99 23.43
CA TYR A 104 8.10 -20.16 22.79
C TYR A 104 7.70 -20.23 21.32
N THR A 105 6.40 -20.09 21.02
CA THR A 105 5.89 -20.07 19.65
C THR A 105 6.47 -18.88 18.86
N LYS A 106 6.60 -17.70 19.47
CA LYS A 106 7.29 -16.55 18.86
C LYS A 106 8.76 -16.85 18.55
N GLY A 107 9.44 -17.60 19.42
CA GLY A 107 10.82 -18.04 19.23
C GLY A 107 11.03 -18.94 18.00
N ILE A 108 10.02 -19.74 17.64
CA ILE A 108 10.04 -20.58 16.44
C ILE A 108 9.91 -19.73 15.15
N ILE A 109 9.10 -18.69 15.20
CA ILE A 109 8.71 -17.92 14.00
C ILE A 109 9.67 -16.75 13.72
N SER A 110 10.17 -16.09 14.78
CA SER A 110 10.99 -14.87 14.66
C SER A 110 12.19 -15.00 13.71
N PRO A 111 12.94 -16.12 13.66
CA PRO A 111 14.11 -16.25 12.78
C PRO A 111 13.82 -16.09 11.30
N VAL A 112 12.60 -16.43 10.84
CA VAL A 112 12.23 -16.38 9.42
C VAL A 112 11.36 -15.17 9.05
N MET A 113 11.03 -14.33 10.05
CA MET A 113 10.03 -13.28 9.88
C MET A 113 10.36 -12.34 8.71
N THR A 114 11.62 -11.93 8.60
CA THR A 114 12.10 -11.07 7.51
C THR A 114 11.88 -11.71 6.14
N ASP A 115 12.13 -13.00 6.00
CA ASP A 115 11.99 -13.72 4.73
C ASP A 115 10.53 -13.86 4.34
N LEU A 116 9.66 -14.19 5.30
CA LEU A 116 8.21 -14.25 5.08
C LEU A 116 7.65 -12.88 4.66
N ILE A 117 8.10 -11.79 5.31
CA ILE A 117 7.69 -10.43 4.96
C ILE A 117 8.13 -10.12 3.53
N ASN A 118 9.40 -10.34 3.21
CA ASN A 118 9.95 -10.06 1.88
C ASN A 118 9.22 -10.85 0.79
N TYR A 119 8.99 -12.15 1.01
CA TYR A 119 8.26 -12.99 0.07
C TYR A 119 6.82 -12.49 -0.16
N THR A 120 6.10 -12.16 0.91
CA THR A 120 4.73 -11.62 0.83
C THR A 120 4.69 -10.28 0.11
N VAL A 121 5.67 -9.41 0.35
CA VAL A 121 5.79 -8.12 -0.32
C VAL A 121 6.00 -8.29 -1.83
N GLU A 122 6.84 -9.23 -2.26
CA GLU A 122 7.02 -9.53 -3.69
C GLU A 122 5.74 -10.10 -4.33
N LEU A 123 5.01 -10.96 -3.63
CA LEU A 123 3.69 -11.43 -4.09
C LEU A 123 2.69 -10.28 -4.20
N ALA A 124 2.63 -9.39 -3.20
CA ALA A 124 1.76 -8.23 -3.22
C ALA A 124 2.13 -7.27 -4.36
N LEU A 125 3.42 -6.99 -4.56
CA LEU A 125 3.89 -6.18 -5.69
C LEU A 125 3.48 -6.77 -7.04
N LYS A 126 3.51 -8.09 -7.22
CA LYS A 126 3.04 -8.74 -8.46
C LYS A 126 1.54 -8.54 -8.71
N ASN A 127 0.75 -8.38 -7.65
CA ASN A 127 -0.69 -8.13 -7.71
C ASN A 127 -1.06 -6.64 -7.76
N ALA A 128 -0.07 -5.74 -7.67
CA ALA A 128 -0.31 -4.30 -7.76
C ALA A 128 -0.56 -3.86 -9.21
N ASN A 129 -1.51 -2.95 -9.40
CA ASN A 129 -1.97 -2.47 -10.70
C ASN A 129 -1.49 -1.05 -10.96
N GLN A 130 -1.12 -0.75 -12.20
CA GLN A 130 -0.97 0.64 -12.64
C GLN A 130 -2.38 1.24 -12.82
N THR A 131 -2.78 2.16 -11.96
CA THR A 131 -4.13 2.75 -11.95
C THR A 131 -4.18 4.16 -12.52
N GLY A 132 -3.02 4.77 -12.75
CA GLY A 132 -2.92 6.07 -13.41
C GLY A 132 -1.57 6.30 -14.08
N GLN A 133 -1.61 7.11 -15.14
CA GLN A 133 -0.43 7.54 -15.89
C GLN A 133 -0.68 8.95 -16.43
N TRP A 134 0.31 9.82 -16.32
CA TRP A 134 0.22 11.20 -16.78
C TRP A 134 1.54 11.69 -17.33
N GLU A 135 1.46 12.53 -18.35
CA GLU A 135 2.60 13.25 -18.89
C GLU A 135 2.50 14.71 -18.47
N GLY A 136 3.51 15.21 -17.77
CA GLY A 136 3.73 16.62 -17.53
C GLY A 136 4.80 17.17 -18.49
N GLU A 137 5.08 18.46 -18.42
CA GLU A 137 5.96 19.15 -19.39
C GLU A 137 7.33 18.49 -19.57
N ASN A 138 7.95 18.05 -18.46
CA ASN A 138 9.31 17.48 -18.46
C ASN A 138 9.38 16.08 -17.85
N SER A 139 8.25 15.50 -17.43
CA SER A 139 8.24 14.27 -16.64
C SER A 139 6.98 13.44 -16.88
N VAL A 140 7.14 12.13 -16.77
CA VAL A 140 6.05 11.17 -16.76
C VAL A 140 5.81 10.68 -15.34
N TYR A 141 4.56 10.47 -14.99
CA TYR A 141 4.11 10.00 -13.67
C TYR A 141 3.34 8.70 -13.83
N SER A 142 3.55 7.76 -12.90
CA SER A 142 2.84 6.48 -12.85
C SER A 142 2.33 6.25 -11.43
N LEU A 143 1.03 5.96 -11.31
CA LEU A 143 0.37 5.59 -10.07
C LEU A 143 0.17 4.08 -10.06
N VAL A 144 0.65 3.43 -9.01
CA VAL A 144 0.47 2.01 -8.77
C VAL A 144 -0.26 1.82 -7.44
N SER A 145 -1.29 0.99 -7.42
CA SER A 145 -2.06 0.68 -6.20
C SER A 145 -2.33 -0.82 -6.02
N ILE A 146 -2.68 -1.19 -4.79
CA ILE A 146 -3.15 -2.51 -4.39
C ILE A 146 -4.13 -2.39 -3.22
N ASP A 147 -5.19 -3.18 -3.25
CA ASP A 147 -6.17 -3.28 -2.16
C ASP A 147 -5.52 -3.87 -0.90
N ARG A 148 -5.72 -3.22 0.25
CA ARG A 148 -5.25 -3.68 1.57
C ARG A 148 -5.80 -5.04 1.94
N ASN A 149 -7.04 -5.36 1.57
CA ASN A 149 -7.63 -6.69 1.75
C ASN A 149 -6.86 -7.75 0.98
N LYS A 150 -6.38 -7.43 -0.24
CA LYS A 150 -5.53 -8.36 -0.99
C LYS A 150 -4.18 -8.57 -0.32
N VAL A 151 -3.59 -7.52 0.25
CA VAL A 151 -2.36 -7.63 1.05
C VAL A 151 -2.59 -8.53 2.26
N LEU A 152 -3.70 -8.34 2.98
CA LEU A 152 -4.08 -9.17 4.12
C LEU A 152 -4.32 -10.64 3.73
N GLU A 153 -4.99 -10.90 2.61
CA GLU A 153 -5.20 -12.25 2.06
C GLU A 153 -3.86 -12.95 1.80
N LEU A 154 -2.94 -12.28 1.10
CA LEU A 154 -1.61 -12.81 0.80
C LEU A 154 -0.80 -13.03 2.10
N SER A 155 -0.88 -12.12 3.06
CA SER A 155 -0.28 -12.30 4.38
C SER A 155 -0.81 -13.56 5.06
N LYS A 156 -2.13 -13.76 5.10
CA LYS A 156 -2.73 -14.98 5.70
C LYS A 156 -2.25 -16.24 4.99
N GLN A 157 -2.23 -16.25 3.66
CA GLN A 157 -1.79 -17.39 2.87
C GLN A 157 -0.34 -17.76 3.16
N VAL A 158 0.59 -16.81 3.10
CA VAL A 158 2.01 -17.07 3.34
C VAL A 158 2.25 -17.52 4.78
N PHE A 159 1.66 -16.83 5.74
CA PHE A 159 1.88 -17.12 7.16
C PHE A 159 1.33 -18.49 7.56
N SER A 160 0.09 -18.79 7.17
CA SER A 160 -0.52 -20.10 7.46
C SER A 160 0.20 -21.25 6.74
N GLY A 161 0.65 -21.03 5.50
CA GLY A 161 1.46 -22.01 4.76
C GLY A 161 2.75 -22.37 5.51
N TYR A 162 3.48 -21.36 6.00
CA TYR A 162 4.69 -21.58 6.79
C TYR A 162 4.42 -22.36 8.09
N ILE A 163 3.35 -22.02 8.81
CA ILE A 163 2.97 -22.75 10.04
C ILE A 163 2.60 -24.21 9.73
N GLY A 164 1.88 -24.45 8.63
CA GLY A 164 1.57 -25.80 8.15
C GLY A 164 2.82 -26.62 7.88
N ASP A 165 3.80 -26.03 7.19
CA ASP A 165 5.08 -26.70 6.89
C ASP A 165 5.88 -27.06 8.14
N ILE A 166 5.96 -26.16 9.13
CA ILE A 166 6.61 -26.47 10.41
C ILE A 166 5.87 -27.59 11.13
N SER A 167 4.54 -27.49 11.23
CA SER A 167 3.72 -28.49 11.92
C SER A 167 3.93 -29.87 11.32
N GLY A 168 3.94 -29.98 9.98
CA GLY A 168 4.22 -31.23 9.27
C GLY A 168 5.62 -31.78 9.58
N LYS A 169 6.65 -30.92 9.60
CA LYS A 169 8.03 -31.35 9.93
C LYS A 169 8.16 -31.83 11.38
N LEU A 170 7.54 -31.14 12.33
CA LEU A 170 7.56 -31.54 13.75
C LEU A 170 6.84 -32.87 13.96
N ASN A 171 5.69 -33.08 13.31
CA ASN A 171 4.98 -34.36 13.36
C ASN A 171 5.84 -35.50 12.77
N SER A 172 6.49 -35.28 11.62
CA SER A 172 7.40 -36.28 11.05
C SER A 172 8.58 -36.62 11.96
N ILE A 173 9.13 -35.66 12.71
CA ILE A 173 10.18 -35.92 13.71
C ILE A 173 9.62 -36.75 14.87
N LYS A 174 8.44 -36.39 15.38
CA LYS A 174 7.76 -37.13 16.46
C LYS A 174 7.51 -38.59 16.06
N ASP A 175 6.99 -38.82 14.87
CA ASP A 175 6.63 -40.18 14.41
C ASP A 175 7.87 -41.08 14.30
N LYS A 176 9.00 -40.54 13.81
CA LYS A 176 10.29 -41.26 13.75
C LYS A 176 10.83 -41.69 15.11
N ILE A 177 10.53 -40.94 16.18
CA ILE A 177 10.95 -41.28 17.55
C ILE A 177 10.06 -42.39 18.12
N ILE A 178 8.78 -42.42 17.74
CA ILE A 178 7.84 -43.46 18.21
C ILE A 178 8.12 -44.80 17.51
N GLU A 179 8.56 -44.76 16.25
CA GLU A 179 8.89 -45.94 15.45
C GLU A 179 10.27 -46.54 15.77
N SER A 180 11.13 -45.82 16.52
CA SER A 180 12.48 -46.27 16.93
C SER A 180 12.48 -46.95 18.29
#